data_AF-X1M4A5-F1
#
_entry.id   AF-X1M4A5-F1
#
_cell.length_a   1.000
_cell.length_b   1.000
_cell.length_c   1.000
_cell.angle_alpha   90.00
_cell.angle_beta   90.00
_cell.angle_gamma   90.00
#
_symmetry.space_group_name_H-M   'P 1'
#
loop_
_entity.id
_entity.type
_entity.pdbx_description
1 polymer ?
#
loop_
_entity_poly.entity_id
_entity_poly.type
_entity_poly.pdbx_seq_one_letter_code
_entity_poly.pdbx_strand_id
1 'polypeptide(L)' 'MVIKLGKKRYYSVEELSQILPITKLTIRAYLREGRIQGRKIGKLWYVQKDKLEQFLDGKG' A
#
# COMPACT_ATOMS: atom_id res chain seq x y z
N MET A 1 -7.53 -6.34 5.43
CA MET A 1 -8.94 -5.97 5.22
C MET A 1 -9.03 -5.14 3.95
N VAL A 2 -9.58 -5.71 2.88
CA VAL A 2 -9.75 -5.00 1.60
C VAL A 2 -11.00 -4.13 1.68
N ILE A 3 -10.81 -2.81 1.61
CA ILE A 3 -11.93 -1.91 1.34
C ILE A 3 -12.09 -1.86 -0.18
N LYS A 4 -13.26 -2.30 -0.66
CA LYS A 4 -13.66 -2.15 -2.07
C LYS A 4 -14.55 -0.92 -2.17
N LEU A 5 -14.07 0.13 -2.84
CA LEU A 5 -14.87 1.31 -3.13
C LEU A 5 -15.12 1.33 -4.65
N GLY A 6 -16.29 0.84 -5.07
CA GLY A 6 -16.61 0.61 -6.48
C GLY A 6 -15.65 -0.41 -7.12
N LYS A 7 -15.00 -0.03 -8.24
CA LYS A 7 -14.02 -0.87 -8.95
C LYS A 7 -12.59 -0.78 -8.37
N LYS A 8 -12.33 0.11 -7.41
CA LYS A 8 -10.99 0.33 -6.86
C LYS A 8 -10.72 -0.58 -5.67
N ARG A 9 -9.59 -1.29 -5.70
CA ARG A 9 -9.10 -2.13 -4.60
C ARG A 9 -8.01 -1.39 -3.82
N TYR A 10 -8.15 -1.42 -2.50
CA TYR A 10 -7.19 -0.86 -1.57
C TYR A 10 -6.62 -1.96 -0.68
N TYR A 11 -5.30 -1.98 -0.56
CA TYR A 11 -4.55 -2.91 0.28
C TYR A 11 -4.14 -2.22 1.58
N SER A 12 -4.41 -2.89 2.70
CA SER A 12 -3.88 -2.52 4.01
C SER A 12 -2.42 -2.93 4.16
N VAL A 13 -1.71 -2.39 5.16
CA VAL A 13 -0.32 -2.78 5.46
C VAL A 13 -0.19 -4.28 5.71
N GLU A 14 -1.15 -4.87 6.42
CA GLU A 14 -1.27 -6.32 6.61
C GLU A 14 -1.27 -7.10 5.29
N GLU A 15 -2.08 -6.69 4.32
CA GLU A 15 -2.15 -7.37 3.02
C GLU A 15 -0.89 -7.13 2.18
N LEU A 16 -0.36 -5.90 2.20
CA LEU A 16 0.90 -5.60 1.53
C LEU A 16 2.04 -6.47 2.06
N SER A 17 2.07 -6.78 3.37
CA SER A 17 3.07 -7.67 3.95
C SER A 17 2.93 -9.14 3.58
N GLN A 18 1.78 -9.54 3.01
CA GLN A 18 1.57 -10.87 2.46
C GLN A 18 1.94 -10.94 0.97
N ILE A 19 1.84 -9.81 0.26
CA ILE A 19 2.12 -9.70 -1.18
C ILE A 19 3.60 -9.42 -1.42
N LEU A 20 4.17 -8.52 -0.62
CA LEU A 20 5.55 -8.10 -0.75
C LEU A 20 6.42 -8.88 0.25
N PRO A 21 7.64 -9.30 -0.12
CA PRO A 21 8.56 -9.98 0.77
C PRO A 21 9.26 -9.01 1.74
N ILE A 22 8.51 -8.07 2.33
CA ILE A 22 9.02 -7.06 3.26
C ILE A 22 8.11 -6.91 4.48
N THR A 23 8.70 -6.47 5.60
CA THR A 23 7.98 -6.36 6.86
C THR A 23 6.96 -5.22 6.86
N LYS A 24 5.94 -5.32 7.72
CA LYS A 24 4.98 -4.23 7.98
C LYS A 24 5.67 -2.92 8.41
N LEU A 25 6.80 -3.02 9.12
CA LEU A 25 7.60 -1.85 9.52
C LEU A 25 8.17 -1.15 8.30
N THR A 26 8.81 -1.90 7.40
CA THR A 26 9.36 -1.39 6.14
C THR A 26 8.27 -0.78 5.25
N ILE A 27 7.12 -1.44 5.12
CA ILE A 27 5.98 -0.92 4.36
C ILE A 27 5.52 0.43 4.93
N ARG A 28 5.38 0.55 6.25
CA ARG A 28 5.02 1.83 6.90
C ARG A 28 6.09 2.90 6.70
N ALA A 29 7.37 2.54 6.69
CA ALA A 29 8.45 3.49 6.39
C ALA A 29 8.33 3.99 4.95
N TYR A 30 8.17 3.10 3.97
CA TYR A 30 8.00 3.46 2.56
C TYR A 30 6.77 4.33 2.30
N LEU A 31 5.67 4.09 3.03
CA LEU A 31 4.47 4.92 2.96
C LEU A 31 4.69 6.32 3.55
N ARG A 32 5.47 6.44 4.63
CA ARG A 32 5.81 7.74 5.23
C ARG A 32 6.80 8.53 4.39
N GLU A 33 7.76 7.84 3.78
CA GLU A 33 8.78 8.40 2.89
C GLU A 33 8.23 8.74 1.50
N GLY A 34 7.01 8.29 1.16
CA GLY A 34 6.39 8.53 -0.14
C GLY A 34 6.86 7.57 -1.25
N ARG A 35 7.73 6.61 -0.94
CA ARG A 35 8.21 5.58 -1.88
C ARG A 35 7.08 4.69 -2.39
N ILE A 36 6.12 4.36 -1.52
CA ILE A 36 4.85 3.75 -1.92
C ILE A 36 3.76 4.81 -1.79
N GLN A 37 3.07 5.11 -2.88
CA GLN A 37 1.94 6.05 -2.84
C GLN A 37 0.72 5.40 -2.19
N GLY A 38 0.46 5.76 -0.94
CA GLY A 38 -0.71 5.34 -0.18
C GLY A 38 -1.44 6.50 0.50
N ARG A 39 -2.66 6.24 0.97
CA ARG A 39 -3.49 7.19 1.71
C ARG A 39 -3.64 6.75 3.15
N LYS A 40 -3.37 7.66 4.08
CA LYS A 40 -3.63 7.46 5.51
C LYS A 40 -5.06 7.86 5.83
N ILE A 41 -5.82 6.95 6.46
CA ILE A 41 -7.18 7.18 6.93
C ILE A 41 -7.23 6.80 8.41
N GLY A 42 -7.36 7.80 9.29
CA GLY A 42 -7.18 7.63 10.73
C GLY A 42 -5.78 7.10 11.07
N LYS A 43 -5.73 5.93 11.74
CA LYS A 43 -4.47 5.26 12.10
C LYS A 43 -3.98 4.26 11.03
N LEU A 44 -4.79 3.99 10.01
CA LEU A 44 -4.54 2.96 9.01
C LEU A 44 -4.02 3.55 7.70
N TRP A 45 -3.26 2.74 6.98
CA TRP A 45 -2.77 3.06 5.64
C TRP A 45 -3.41 2.15 4.60
N TYR A 46 -3.70 2.74 3.44
CA TYR A 46 -4.32 2.08 2.32
C TYR A 46 -3.58 2.40 1.02
N VAL A 47 -3.24 1.39 0.24
CA VAL A 47 -2.58 1.54 -1.05
C VAL A 47 -3.50 1.06 -2.15
N GLN A 48 -3.75 1.90 -3.15
CA GLN A 48 -4.54 1.49 -4.31
C GLN A 48 -3.73 0.51 -5.17
N LYS A 49 -4.40 -0.51 -5.74
CA LYS A 49 -3.76 -1.51 -6.62
C LYS A 49 -2.87 -0.89 -7.70
N ASP A 50 -3.38 0.09 -8.43
CA ASP A 50 -2.64 0.73 -9.52
C ASP A 50 -1.34 1.43 -9.03
N LYS A 51 -1.33 1.92 -7.78
CA LYS A 51 -0.14 2.53 -7.16
C LYS A 51 0.86 1.51 -6.67
N LEU A 52 0.37 0.36 -6.19
CA LEU A 52 1.24 -0.77 -5.86
C LEU A 52 1.92 -1.32 -7.13
N GLU A 53 1.18 -1.44 -8.23
CA GLU A 53 1.73 -1.86 -9.53
C GLU A 53 2.80 -0.87 -10.02
N GLN A 54 2.53 0.44 -9.97
CA GLN A 54 3.53 1.47 -10.30
C GLN A 54 4.82 1.35 -9.48
N PHE A 55 4.70 1.06 -8.18
CA PHE A 55 5.84 0.84 -7.30
C PHE A 55 6.66 -0.41 -7.69
N LEU A 56 5.98 -1.51 -8.03
CA LEU A 56 6.63 -2.75 -8.46
C LEU A 56 7.30 -2.64 -9.83
N ASP A 57 6.72 -1.86 -10.72
CA ASP A 57 7.28 -1.56 -12.05
C ASP A 57 8.50 -0.61 -12.00
N GLY A 58 8.88 -0.13 -10.81
CA GLY A 58 10.00 0.80 -10.63
C GLY A 58 9.70 2.23 -11.08
N LYS A 59 8.43 2.58 -11.32
CA LYS A 59 7.98 3.93 -11.71
C LYS A 59 7.57 4.76 -10.48
N GLY A 60 8.45 4.77 -9.47
CA GLY A 60 8.29 5.48 -8.20
C GLY A 60 8.72 6.94 -8.27
#